data_AF-A0A7S1E7D4-F1
#
_entry.id   AF-A0A7S1E7D4-F1
#
_cell.length_a   1.000
_cell.length_b   1.000
_cell.length_c   1.000
_cell.angle_alpha   90.00
_cell.angle_beta   90.00
_cell.angle_gamma   90.00
#
_symmetry.space_group_name_H-M   'P 1'
#
loop_
_entity.id
_entity.type
_entity.pdbx_description
1 polymer ?
#
loop_
_entity_poly.entity_id
_entity_poly.type
_entity_poly.pdbx_seq_one_letter_code
_entity_poly.pdbx_strand_id
1 'polypeptide(L)'
;GGGNREPHRVQIDDLSGTTHDPLLASLRQRLRKEHGAPRSGAIGVACVYSREAVHLPRQGEGESCDVDGSLNCHGYGSSVAVTATFGLCAAAELQRLYLAGSAA
;
A
#
# COMPACT_ATOMS: atom_id res chain seq x y z
N GLY A 1 0.06 4.68 0.67
CA GLY A 1 0.61 5.73 -0.22
C GLY A 1 -0.51 6.71 -0.53
N GLY A 2 -0.21 8.01 -0.48
CA GLY A 2 -1.20 9.10 -0.47
C GLY A 2 -1.97 9.17 0.86
N GLY A 3 -1.93 10.31 1.57
CA GLY A 3 -2.74 10.52 2.79
C GLY A 3 -2.21 9.93 4.10
N ASN A 4 -1.16 9.09 4.03
CA ASN A 4 -0.45 8.56 5.18
C ASN A 4 0.54 9.60 5.75
N ARG A 5 0.67 9.66 7.07
CA ARG A 5 1.51 10.64 7.80
C ARG A 5 2.46 10.00 8.79
N GLU A 6 2.31 8.71 9.10
CA GLU A 6 3.08 7.99 10.12
C GLU A 6 4.01 6.95 9.47
N PRO A 7 5.27 7.29 9.13
CA PRO A 7 6.21 6.35 8.50
C PRO A 7 6.48 5.11 9.36
N HIS A 8 6.43 5.25 10.69
CA HIS A 8 6.67 4.15 11.63
C HIS A 8 5.56 3.08 11.62
N ARG A 9 4.42 3.34 10.96
CA ARG A 9 3.31 2.38 10.81
C ARG A 9 3.39 1.56 9.54
N VAL A 10 4.44 1.72 8.74
CA VAL A 10 4.68 0.87 7.58
C VAL A 10 4.92 -0.57 8.02
N GLN A 11 4.25 -1.50 7.35
CA GLN A 11 4.29 -2.93 7.60
C GLN A 11 4.54 -3.69 6.30
N ILE A 12 5.04 -4.92 6.44
CA ILE A 12 5.28 -5.85 5.34
C ILE A 12 4.54 -7.14 5.66
N ASP A 13 3.70 -7.62 4.75
CA ASP A 13 2.96 -8.88 4.89
C ASP A 13 2.65 -9.45 3.50
N ASP A 14 2.13 -10.67 3.43
CA ASP A 14 1.53 -11.19 2.20
C ASP A 14 0.32 -10.33 1.81
N LEU A 15 0.12 -10.12 0.51
CA LEU A 15 -0.98 -9.32 -0.01
C LEU A 15 -2.33 -9.79 0.54
N SER A 16 -2.52 -11.10 0.77
CA SER A 16 -3.73 -11.66 1.37
C SER A 16 -4.02 -11.16 2.79
N GLY A 17 -2.99 -10.82 3.57
CA GLY A 17 -3.06 -10.34 4.96
C GLY A 17 -3.19 -8.81 5.09
N THR A 18 -3.01 -8.06 4.00
CA THR A 18 -3.11 -6.59 4.05
C THR A 18 -4.53 -6.11 4.33
N THR A 19 -4.67 -5.14 5.23
CA THR A 19 -5.96 -4.59 5.68
C THR A 19 -5.94 -3.06 5.68
N HIS A 20 -7.12 -2.43 5.78
CA HIS A 20 -7.29 -0.98 5.90
C HIS A 20 -6.81 -0.16 4.69
N ASP A 21 -6.63 -0.81 3.53
CA ASP A 21 -6.30 -0.15 2.27
C ASP A 21 -7.26 -0.61 1.15
N PRO A 22 -8.16 0.28 0.66
CA PRO A 22 -9.14 -0.07 -0.37
C PRO A 22 -8.49 -0.38 -1.73
N LEU A 23 -7.31 0.16 -2.02
CA LEU A 23 -6.56 -0.15 -3.24
C LEU A 23 -6.06 -1.59 -3.19
N LEU A 24 -5.48 -2.01 -2.07
CA LEU A 24 -5.01 -3.38 -1.90
C LEU A 24 -6.16 -4.39 -1.86
N ALA A 25 -7.31 -4.00 -1.28
CA ALA A 25 -8.52 -4.81 -1.35
C ALA A 25 -9.00 -5.02 -2.80
N SER A 26 -9.02 -3.95 -3.60
CA SER A 26 -9.41 -3.98 -5.01
C SER A 26 -8.41 -4.79 -5.85
N LEU A 27 -7.11 -4.63 -5.59
CA LEU A 27 -6.04 -5.42 -6.23
C LEU A 27 -6.21 -6.91 -5.97
N ARG A 28 -6.45 -7.31 -4.71
CA ARG A 28 -6.72 -8.72 -4.37
C ARG A 28 -7.91 -9.28 -5.13
N GLN A 29 -9.02 -8.53 -5.20
CA GLN A 29 -10.20 -8.97 -5.94
C GLN A 29 -9.90 -9.15 -7.42
N ARG A 30 -9.16 -8.21 -8.02
CA ARG A 30 -8.75 -8.28 -9.42
C ARG A 30 -7.85 -9.50 -9.69
N LEU A 31 -6.84 -9.74 -8.86
CA LEU A 31 -5.97 -10.91 -8.97
C LEU A 31 -6.75 -12.23 -8.86
N ARG A 32 -7.75 -12.31 -7.97
CA ARG A 32 -8.61 -13.50 -7.84
C ARG A 32 -9.50 -13.71 -9.07
N LYS A 33 -10.03 -12.63 -9.64
CA LYS A 33 -10.96 -12.68 -10.78
C LYS A 33 -10.25 -12.94 -12.11
N GLU A 34 -9.17 -12.22 -12.36
CA GLU A 34 -8.50 -12.17 -13.68
C GLU A 34 -7.30 -13.12 -13.76
N HIS A 35 -6.68 -13.45 -12.63
CA HIS A 35 -5.41 -14.20 -12.60
C HIS A 35 -5.47 -15.46 -11.72
N GLY A 36 -6.64 -15.83 -11.19
CA GLY A 36 -6.83 -17.08 -10.45
C GLY A 36 -6.14 -17.13 -9.08
N ALA A 37 -5.81 -15.99 -8.48
CA ALA A 37 -5.17 -15.98 -7.17
C ALA A 37 -6.02 -16.67 -6.09
N PRO A 38 -5.41 -17.28 -5.05
CA PRO A 38 -6.13 -18.01 -4.01
C PRO A 38 -7.22 -17.17 -3.31
N ARG A 39 -8.37 -17.80 -3.05
CA ARG A 39 -9.46 -17.19 -2.27
C ARG A 39 -9.21 -17.27 -0.76
N SER A 40 -8.54 -18.32 -0.31
CA SER A 40 -8.06 -18.54 1.05
C SER A 40 -6.57 -18.86 1.04
N GLY A 41 -5.88 -18.52 2.13
CA GLY A 41 -4.42 -18.67 2.22
C GLY A 41 -3.64 -17.53 1.57
N ALA A 42 -2.32 -17.70 1.53
CA ALA A 42 -1.39 -16.71 1.00
C ALA A 42 -1.54 -16.55 -0.53
N ILE A 43 -1.41 -15.31 -1.01
CA ILE A 43 -1.33 -15.01 -2.44
C ILE A 43 0.10 -15.23 -2.95
N GLY A 44 1.11 -15.16 -2.08
CA GLY A 44 2.52 -15.30 -2.43
C GLY A 44 3.13 -14.00 -2.94
N VAL A 45 2.56 -12.85 -2.57
CA VAL A 45 3.01 -11.53 -3.02
C VAL A 45 3.28 -10.67 -1.79
N ALA A 46 4.56 -10.42 -1.50
CA ALA A 46 4.95 -9.52 -0.43
C ALA A 46 4.45 -8.09 -0.73
N CYS A 47 3.87 -7.43 0.28
CA CYS A 47 3.25 -6.13 0.14
C CYS A 47 3.67 -5.21 1.28
N VAL A 48 4.15 -4.02 0.92
CA VAL A 48 4.44 -2.94 1.86
C VAL A 48 3.22 -2.02 1.93
N TYR A 49 2.66 -1.86 3.13
CA TYR A 49 1.42 -1.09 3.34
C TYR A 49 1.46 -0.35 4.69
N SER A 50 0.47 0.53 4.92
CA SER A 50 0.25 1.16 6.23
C SER A 50 -1.21 0.94 6.61
N ARG A 51 -1.46 0.80 7.91
CA ARG A 51 -2.82 0.70 8.47
C ARG A 51 -3.37 2.05 8.93
N GLU A 52 -2.70 3.16 8.60
CA GLU A 52 -3.30 4.48 8.77
C GLU A 52 -4.62 4.56 8.00
N ALA A 53 -5.61 5.18 8.63
CA ALA A 53 -6.79 5.59 7.89
C ALA A 53 -6.37 6.66 6.88
N VAL A 54 -6.77 6.49 5.63
CA VAL A 54 -6.49 7.47 4.58
C VAL A 54 -7.23 8.76 4.94
N HIS A 55 -6.48 9.83 5.20
CA HIS A 55 -7.04 11.13 5.51
C HIS A 55 -7.27 11.93 4.22
N LEU A 56 -8.52 12.30 3.95
CA LEU A 56 -8.82 13.32 2.96
C LEU A 56 -8.43 14.71 3.53
N PRO A 57 -7.92 15.64 2.71
CA PRO A 57 -7.73 17.02 3.11
C PRO A 57 -9.07 17.63 3.52
N ARG A 58 -9.05 18.45 4.58
CA ARG A 58 -10.22 19.22 4.99
C ARG A 58 -10.61 20.17 3.86
N GLN A 59 -11.83 20.03 3.35
CA GLN A 59 -12.40 21.03 2.44
C GLN A 59 -12.56 22.34 3.22
N GLY A 60 -11.89 23.42 2.79
CA GLY A 60 -12.14 24.75 3.32
C GLY A 60 -11.01 25.78 3.33
N GLU A 61 -9.73 25.39 3.19
CA GLU A 61 -8.62 26.37 3.22
C GLU A 61 -7.73 26.24 1.99
N GLY A 62 -7.98 27.13 1.02
CA GLY A 62 -7.21 27.25 -0.22
C GLY A 62 -7.69 26.31 -1.31
N GLU A 63 -8.00 26.88 -2.47
CA GLU A 63 -8.37 26.19 -3.71
C GLU A 63 -7.60 24.88 -3.89
N SER A 64 -8.25 23.74 -3.68
CA SER A 64 -7.62 22.45 -3.94
C SER A 64 -8.67 21.53 -4.54
N CYS A 65 -8.63 21.49 -5.87
CA CYS A 65 -8.93 20.38 -6.76
C CYS A 65 -10.21 19.60 -6.45
N ASP A 66 -11.16 19.69 -7.37
CA ASP A 66 -12.31 18.80 -7.49
C ASP A 66 -11.87 17.34 -7.26
N VAL A 67 -12.17 16.79 -6.08
CA VAL A 67 -11.83 15.40 -5.74
C VAL A 67 -12.94 14.54 -6.32
N ASP A 68 -12.96 14.46 -7.65
CA ASP A 68 -13.74 13.45 -8.35
C ASP A 68 -13.29 12.11 -7.79
N GLY A 69 -14.22 11.34 -7.20
CA GLY A 69 -13.98 10.18 -6.30
C GLY A 69 -13.18 9.01 -6.89
N SER A 70 -12.49 9.25 -8.00
CA SER A 70 -11.38 8.49 -8.53
C SER A 70 -10.25 8.31 -7.51
N LEU A 71 -9.67 7.12 -7.53
CA LEU A 71 -8.55 6.66 -6.71
C LEU A 71 -7.21 7.30 -7.14
N ASN A 72 -7.22 8.61 -7.42
CA ASN A 72 -6.05 9.36 -7.83
C ASN A 72 -5.31 9.93 -6.62
N CYS A 73 -3.99 9.89 -6.66
CA CYS A 73 -3.08 10.50 -5.67
C CYS A 73 -3.20 12.04 -5.57
N HIS A 74 -3.93 12.66 -6.50
CA HIS A 74 -4.13 14.12 -6.61
C HIS A 74 -5.03 14.75 -5.53
N GLY A 75 -5.55 13.94 -4.58
CA GLY A 75 -6.40 14.44 -3.50
C GLY A 75 -5.89 14.19 -2.08
N TYR A 76 -4.90 13.32 -1.86
CA TYR A 76 -4.57 12.87 -0.49
C TYR A 76 -3.33 13.52 0.13
N GLY A 77 -2.53 14.24 -0.68
CA GLY A 77 -1.22 14.70 -0.27
C GLY A 77 -0.20 13.55 -0.12
N SER A 78 1.08 13.88 -0.20
CA SER A 78 2.17 12.91 -0.09
C SER A 78 3.31 13.49 0.74
N SER A 79 3.90 12.68 1.62
CA SER A 79 5.07 13.04 2.41
C SER A 79 6.25 12.18 2.00
N VAL A 80 7.38 12.81 1.68
CA VAL A 80 8.64 12.12 1.34
C VAL A 80 9.06 11.18 2.45
N ALA A 81 8.85 11.55 3.72
CA ALA A 81 9.18 10.69 4.85
C ALA A 81 8.43 9.34 4.78
N VAL A 82 7.15 9.36 4.41
CA VAL A 82 6.35 8.15 4.29
C VAL A 82 6.70 7.38 3.03
N THR A 83 6.77 8.04 1.87
CA THR A 83 7.04 7.35 0.60
C THR A 83 8.45 6.76 0.56
N ALA A 84 9.44 7.43 1.14
CA ALA A 84 10.80 6.90 1.28
C ALA A 84 10.81 5.65 2.18
N THR A 85 10.11 5.65 3.31
CA THR A 85 10.01 4.46 4.17
C THR A 85 9.38 3.29 3.44
N PHE A 86 8.30 3.49 2.68
CA PHE A 86 7.71 2.44 1.84
C PHE A 86 8.74 1.83 0.88
N GLY A 87 9.50 2.68 0.16
CA GLY A 87 10.52 2.22 -0.78
C GLY A 87 11.68 1.46 -0.10
N LEU A 88 12.17 1.97 1.02
CA LEU A 88 13.26 1.34 1.78
C LEU A 88 12.82 0.00 2.38
N CYS A 89 11.60 -0.10 2.92
CA CYS A 89 11.03 -1.36 3.39
C CYS A 89 10.91 -2.39 2.26
N ALA A 90 10.47 -1.97 1.07
CA ALA A 90 10.37 -2.86 -0.09
C ALA A 90 11.75 -3.38 -0.53
N ALA A 91 12.76 -2.50 -0.56
CA ALA A 91 14.13 -2.90 -0.89
C ALA A 91 14.71 -3.89 0.13
N ALA A 92 14.51 -3.63 1.42
CA ALA A 92 14.95 -4.52 2.49
C ALA A 92 14.28 -5.91 2.41
N GLU A 93 12.98 -5.95 2.10
CA GLU A 93 12.27 -7.23 1.94
C GLU A 93 12.76 -8.01 0.72
N LEU A 94 13.01 -7.35 -0.41
CA LEU A 94 13.59 -7.99 -1.58
C LEU A 94 14.97 -8.60 -1.25
N GLN A 95 15.82 -7.86 -0.53
CA GLN A 95 17.12 -8.36 -0.08
C GLN A 95 16.95 -9.60 0.83
N ARG A 96 16.00 -9.56 1.78
CA ARG A 96 15.70 -10.68 2.67
C ARG A 96 15.29 -11.93 1.88
N LEU A 97 14.39 -11.79 0.91
CA LEU A 97 13.92 -12.87 0.05
C LEU A 97 15.05 -13.45 -0.82
N TYR A 98 15.87 -12.58 -1.40
CA TYR A 98 17.02 -13.01 -2.21
C TYR A 98 18.04 -13.81 -1.40
N LEU A 99 18.37 -13.34 -0.19
CA LEU A 99 19.31 -14.02 0.71
C LEU A 99 18.74 -15.36 1.21
N ALA A 100 17.44 -15.41 1.54
CA ALA A 100 16.78 -16.65 1.94
C ALA A 100 16.74 -17.68 0.80
N GLY A 101 16.51 -17.23 -0.44
CA GLY A 101 16.53 -18.10 -1.63
C GLY A 101 17.93 -18.51 -2.08
N SER A 102 18.96 -17.72 -1.77
CA SER A 102 20.36 -18.07 -2.06
C SER A 102 20.96 -19.06 -1.07
N ALA A 103 20.29 -19.29 0.06
CA ALA A 103 20.71 -20.24 1.09
C ALA A 103 20.09 -21.66 0.93
N ALA A 104 19.29 -21.86 -0.12
CA ALA A 104 18.64 -23.12 -0.49
C ALA A 104 19.28 -23.71 -1.75
#